data_AF-A0A831RHA2-F1
#
_entry.id   AF-A0A831RHA2-F1
#
_cell.length_a   1.000
_cell.length_b   1.000
_cell.length_c   1.000
_cell.angle_alpha   90.00
_cell.angle_beta   90.00
_cell.angle_gamma   90.00
#
_symmetry.space_group_name_H-M   'P 1'
#
loop_
_entity.id
_entity.type
_entity.pdbx_description
1 polymer ?
#
loop_
_entity_poly.entity_id
_entity_poly.type
_entity_poly.pdbx_seq_one_letter_code
_entity_poly.pdbx_strand_id
1 'polypeptide(L)' 'VYCRSGTRSAHVGGVLRKHGFAEVFNLDGGLGAWQSADLPVHRGSSKD' A
#
# COMPACT_ATOMS: atom_id res chain seq x y z
N VAL A 1 0.48 5.05 -2.39
CA VAL A 1 1.37 3.86 -2.53
C VAL A 1 1.10 2.92 -1.37
N TYR A 2 1.02 1.60 -1.60
CA TYR A 2 0.79 0.62 -0.53
C TYR A 2 1.65 -0.63 -0.73
N CYS A 3 1.80 -1.42 0.34
CA CYS A 3 2.36 -2.76 0.29
C CYS A 3 1.66 -3.64 1.33
N ARG A 4 2.11 -4.89 1.53
CA ARG A 4 1.48 -5.83 2.49
C ARG A 4 1.30 -5.24 3.90
N SER A 5 2.31 -4.56 4.44
CA SER A 5 2.34 -4.06 5.84
C SER A 5 2.57 -2.56 5.98
N GLY A 6 2.65 -1.81 4.87
CA GLY A 6 2.95 -0.37 4.88
C GLY A 6 4.44 0.00 4.92
N THR A 7 5.34 -0.86 5.40
CA THR A 7 6.78 -0.51 5.60
C THR A 7 7.50 -0.17 4.29
N ARG A 8 7.37 -1.03 3.26
CA ARG A 8 8.03 -0.79 1.95
C ARG A 8 7.46 0.44 1.24
N SER A 9 6.15 0.64 1.32
CA SER A 9 5.47 1.77 0.69
C SER A 9 5.77 3.08 1.39
N ALA A 10 6.04 3.09 2.70
CA ALA A 10 6.52 4.26 3.42
C ALA A 10 7.89 4.73 2.88
N HIS A 11 8.83 3.80 2.67
CA HIS A 11 10.13 4.10 2.06
C HIS A 11 9.97 4.72 0.66
N VAL A 12 9.20 4.08 -0.21
CA VAL A 12 8.92 4.60 -1.57
C VAL A 12 8.18 5.94 -1.52
N GLY A 13 7.28 6.13 -0.56
CA GLY A 13 6.61 7.41 -0.35
C GLY A 13 7.58 8.54 -0.02
N GLY A 14 8.65 8.25 0.71
CA GLY A 14 9.75 9.20 0.93
C GLY A 14 10.49 9.56 -0.35
N VAL A 15 10.76 8.57 -1.21
CA VAL A 15 11.39 8.78 -2.53
C VAL A 15 10.51 9.67 -3.41
N LEU A 16 9.21 9.37 -3.52
CA LEU A 16 8.28 10.17 -4.32
C LEU A 16 8.19 11.62 -3.84
N ARG A 17 8.12 11.86 -2.52
CA ARG A 17 8.13 13.23 -1.99
C ARG A 17 9.40 13.99 -2.36
N LYS A 18 10.57 13.34 -2.31
CA LYS A 18 11.85 13.95 -2.76
C LYS A 18 11.85 14.32 -4.24
N HIS A 19 11.08 13.61 -5.07
CA HIS A 19 10.90 13.91 -6.49
C HIS A 19 9.78 14.92 -6.78
N GLY A 20 9.23 15.59 -5.76
CA GLY A 20 8.29 16.69 -5.94
C GLY A 20 6.84 16.28 -6.15
N PHE A 21 6.49 15.01 -5.91
CA PHE A 21 5.09 14.60 -5.90
C PHE A 21 4.36 15.27 -4.71
N ALA A 22 3.40 16.14 -5.02
CA ALA A 22 2.69 16.95 -4.02
C ALA A 22 1.83 16.10 -3.07
N GLU A 23 1.18 15.07 -3.61
CA GLU A 23 0.23 14.24 -2.87
C GLU A 23 0.69 12.79 -2.82
N VAL A 24 1.36 12.44 -1.73
CA VAL A 24 1.84 11.08 -1.49
C VAL A 24 1.24 10.55 -0.20
N PHE A 25 0.41 9.51 -0.32
CA PHE A 25 -0.22 8.82 0.80
C PHE A 25 0.30 7.38 0.90
N ASN A 26 0.50 6.93 2.13
CA ASN A 26 0.83 5.55 2.46
C ASN A 26 -0.37 4.93 3.17
N LEU A 27 -0.78 3.72 2.77
CA LEU A 27 -1.80 2.97 3.49
C LEU A 27 -1.19 2.43 4.79
N ASP A 28 -1.60 2.97 5.92
CA ASP A 28 -1.11 2.54 7.23
C ASP A 28 -1.51 1.08 7.51
N GLY A 29 -0.58 0.30 8.08
CA GLY A 29 -0.70 -1.15 8.21
C GLY A 29 -0.78 -1.93 6.89
N GLY A 30 -0.81 -1.27 5.73
CA GLY A 30 -0.83 -1.87 4.41
C GLY A 30 -2.10 -2.68 4.10
N LEU A 31 -1.99 -3.58 3.13
CA LEU A 31 -3.09 -4.46 2.73
C LEU A 31 -3.56 -5.38 3.88
N GLY A 32 -2.68 -5.71 4.82
CA GLY A 32 -3.04 -6.49 6.01
C GLY A 32 -4.08 -5.78 6.87
N ALA A 33 -3.87 -4.51 7.21
CA ALA A 33 -4.85 -3.73 7.96
C ALA A 33 -6.16 -3.52 7.19
N TRP A 34 -6.07 -3.34 5.86
CA TRP A 34 -7.25 -3.27 4.99
C TRP A 34 -8.10 -4.54 5.06
N GLN A 35 -7.46 -5.70 4.98
CA GLN A 35 -8.12 -7.00 5.09
C GLN A 35 -8.68 -7.25 6.50
N SER A 36 -7.95 -6.86 7.55
CA SER A 36 -8.43 -6.98 8.94
C SER A 36 -9.61 -6.06 9.25
N ALA A 37 -9.84 -5.02 8.45
CA ALA A 37 -11.02 -4.18 8.51
C ALA A 37 -12.19 -4.72 7.66
N ASP A 38 -12.11 -5.95 7.16
CA ASP A 38 -13.11 -6.61 6.31
C ASP A 38 -13.48 -5.81 5.04
N LEU A 39 -12.54 -5.00 4.54
CA LEU A 39 -12.74 -4.22 3.32
C LEU A 39 -12.54 -5.09 2.06
N PRO A 40 -13.23 -4.78 0.96
CA PRO A 40 -13.20 -5.60 -0.24
C PRO A 40 -11.80 -5.69 -0.84
N VAL A 41 -11.42 -6.89 -1.27
CA VAL A 41 -10.20 -7.18 -2.02
C VAL A 41 -10.53 -8.04 -3.24
N HIS A 42 -9.94 -7.70 -4.38
CA HIS A 42 -10.00 -8.56 -5.55
C HIS A 42 -8.87 -9.60 -5.47
N ARG A 43 -9.21 -10.88 -5.40
CA ARG A 43 -8.23 -11.95 -5.58
C ARG A 43 -8.23 -12.35 -7.04
N GLY A 44 -7.09 -12.21 -7.71
CA GLY A 44 -6.92 -12.81 -9.03
C GLY A 44 -7.08 -14.33 -8.93
N SER A 45 -7.62 -14.97 -9.97
CA SER A 45 -7.64 -16.43 -10.05
C SER A 45 -6.20 -16.94 -10.03
N SER A 46 -5.87 -17.84 -9.11
CA SER A 46 -4.67 -18.66 -9.25
C SER A 46 -4.86 -19.49 -10.52
N LYS A 47 -4.02 -19.26 -11.53
CA LYS A 47 -3.69 -20.33 -12.48
C LYS A 47 -2.68 -21.19 -11.75
N ASP A 48 -3.05 -22.44 -11.50
CA ASP A 48 -2.12 -23.50 -11.13
C ASP A 48 -0.99 -23.61 -12.17
#